data_AF-A0AAV9IJ53-F1
#
_entry.id   AF-A0AAV9IJ53-F1
#
_cell.length_a   1.000
_cell.length_b   1.000
_cell.length_c   1.000
_cell.angle_alpha   90.00
_cell.angle_beta   90.00
_cell.angle_gamma   90.00
#
_symmetry.space_group_name_H-M   'P 1'
#
loop_
_entity.id
_entity.type
_entity.pdbx_description
1 polymer ?
#
loop_
_entity_poly.entity_id
_entity_poly.type
_entity_poly.pdbx_seq_one_letter_code
_entity_poly.pdbx_strand_id
1 'polypeptide(L)'
;MKAVSSSVGSVRQVKFDWMEFLKTYCNLTEFEARECSDMLKVMIEEDLMGVDTAVLERLGIEDPAVRLKVVEGIRSYMRNKPYM
;
A
#
# COMPACT_ATOMS: atom_id res chain seq x y z
N MET A 1 48.02 -7.99 3.42
CA MET A 1 46.96 -7.21 2.74
C MET A 1 45.65 -7.56 3.42
N LYS A 2 45.08 -6.67 4.23
CA LYS A 2 43.78 -6.90 4.88
C LYS A 2 42.68 -6.59 3.87
N ALA A 3 41.94 -7.62 3.44
CA ALA A 3 40.71 -7.42 2.69
C ALA A 3 39.65 -6.86 3.65
N VAL A 4 39.31 -5.58 3.48
CA VAL A 4 38.08 -5.02 4.04
C VAL A 4 36.95 -5.55 3.16
N SER A 5 36.27 -6.60 3.62
CA SER A 5 34.93 -6.92 3.11
C SER A 5 34.00 -5.83 3.63
N SER A 6 33.75 -4.84 2.78
CA SER A 6 32.66 -3.90 2.94
C SER A 6 31.36 -4.68 2.79
N SER A 7 30.80 -5.17 3.88
CA SER A 7 29.43 -5.64 3.90
C SER A 7 28.53 -4.43 3.66
N VAL A 8 28.24 -4.14 2.39
CA VAL A 8 27.11 -3.30 2.02
C VAL A 8 25.89 -4.01 2.57
N GLY A 9 25.42 -3.56 3.73
CA GLY A 9 24.18 -4.04 4.31
C GLY A 9 23.12 -3.87 3.23
N SER A 10 22.62 -4.99 2.71
CA SER A 10 21.44 -4.97 1.86
C SER A 10 20.34 -4.37 2.72
N VAL A 11 20.06 -3.08 2.52
CA VAL A 11 18.86 -2.45 3.05
C VAL A 11 17.72 -3.23 2.40
N ARG A 12 17.14 -4.20 3.13
CA ARG A 12 15.90 -4.84 2.70
C ARG A 12 14.92 -3.70 2.55
N GLN A 13 14.57 -3.34 1.33
CA GLN A 13 13.36 -2.56 1.09
C GLN A 13 12.23 -3.41 1.67
N VAL A 14 11.70 -2.95 2.80
CA VAL A 14 10.53 -3.58 3.40
C VAL A 14 9.42 -3.35 2.40
N LYS A 15 8.95 -4.44 1.79
CA LYS A 15 7.82 -4.38 0.87
C LYS A 15 6.62 -3.83 1.63
N PHE A 16 5.92 -2.87 1.03
CA PHE A 16 4.72 -2.29 1.62
C PHE A 16 3.70 -3.38 1.96
N ASP A 17 3.25 -3.41 3.22
CA ASP A 17 2.26 -4.40 3.68
C ASP A 17 0.85 -3.91 3.33
N TRP A 18 0.41 -4.28 2.13
CA TRP A 18 -0.92 -3.99 1.63
C TRP A 18 -2.04 -4.52 2.54
N MET A 19 -1.86 -5.70 3.15
CA MET A 19 -2.90 -6.30 3.99
C MET A 19 -3.08 -5.52 5.30
N GLU A 20 -1.97 -5.17 5.94
CA GLU A 20 -2.00 -4.35 7.15
C GLU A 20 -2.56 -2.95 6.84
N PHE A 21 -2.15 -2.34 5.72
CA PHE A 21 -2.68 -1.06 5.28
C PHE A 21 -4.20 -1.07 5.09
N LEU A 22 -4.73 -2.06 4.34
CA LEU A 22 -6.15 -2.16 4.03
C LEU A 22 -7.01 -2.40 5.27
N LYS A 23 -6.52 -3.21 6.21
CA LYS A 23 -7.25 -3.48 7.46
C LYS A 23 -7.22 -2.28 8.41
N THR A 24 -6.04 -1.69 8.60
CA THR A 24 -5.82 -0.65 9.62
C THR A 24 -6.34 0.72 9.18
N TYR A 25 -6.13 1.09 7.91
CA TYR A 25 -6.46 2.43 7.43
C TYR A 25 -7.75 2.45 6.59
N CYS A 26 -8.04 1.39 5.85
CA CYS A 26 -9.22 1.35 4.98
C CYS A 26 -10.44 0.67 5.65
N ASN A 27 -10.30 0.15 6.87
CA ASN A 27 -11.37 -0.56 7.60
C ASN A 27 -12.06 -1.66 6.76
N LEU A 28 -11.27 -2.35 5.92
CA LEU A 28 -11.76 -3.49 5.14
C LEU A 28 -11.81 -4.74 6.02
N THR A 29 -12.82 -5.57 5.78
CA THR A 29 -12.87 -6.95 6.30
C THR A 29 -11.69 -7.75 5.75
N GLU A 30 -11.38 -8.89 6.36
CA GLU A 30 -10.30 -9.76 5.89
C GLU A 30 -10.50 -10.23 4.45
N PHE A 31 -11.76 -10.50 4.06
CA PHE A 31 -12.12 -10.89 2.70
C PHE A 31 -11.92 -9.73 1.71
N GLU A 32 -12.51 -8.55 1.97
CA GLU A 32 -12.35 -7.35 1.12
C GLU A 32 -10.86 -6.96 0.99
N ALA A 33 -10.11 -7.02 2.09
CA ALA A 33 -8.70 -6.68 2.12
C ALA A 33 -7.87 -7.65 1.27
N ARG A 34 -8.18 -8.95 1.30
CA ARG A 34 -7.46 -9.95 0.51
C ARG A 34 -7.64 -9.70 -0.99
N GLU A 35 -8.88 -9.54 -1.44
CA GLU A 35 -9.22 -9.26 -2.84
C GLU A 35 -8.57 -7.96 -3.31
N CYS A 36 -8.65 -6.89 -2.51
CA CYS A 36 -8.01 -5.61 -2.84
C CYS A 36 -6.48 -5.72 -2.85
N SER A 37 -5.89 -6.47 -1.91
CA SER A 37 -4.42 -6.58 -1.81
C SER A 37 -3.81 -7.18 -3.07
N ASP A 38 -4.49 -8.14 -3.71
CA ASP A 38 -4.00 -8.77 -4.92
C ASP A 38 -3.97 -7.78 -6.10
N MET A 39 -4.98 -6.90 -6.19
CA MET A 39 -5.04 -5.86 -7.23
C MET A 39 -4.05 -4.73 -6.99
N LEU A 40 -3.80 -4.37 -5.73
CA LEU A 40 -2.92 -3.25 -5.36
C LEU A 40 -1.43 -3.62 -5.37
N LYS A 41 -1.07 -4.90 -5.41
CA LYS A 41 0.33 -5.38 -5.46
C LYS A 41 1.12 -4.88 -6.68
N VAL A 42 0.45 -4.36 -7.71
CA VAL A 42 1.09 -3.75 -8.88
C VAL A 42 1.65 -2.35 -8.60
N MET A 43 1.23 -1.73 -7.50
CA MET A 43 1.66 -0.40 -7.07
C MET A 43 2.74 -0.49 -5.99
N ILE A 44 3.55 0.57 -5.91
CA ILE A 44 4.39 0.86 -4.76
C ILE A 44 3.70 1.87 -3.84
N GLU A 45 4.25 2.05 -2.65
CA GLU A 45 3.69 2.94 -1.65
C GLU A 45 3.61 4.39 -2.13
N GLU A 46 4.59 4.84 -2.92
CA GLU A 46 4.69 6.17 -3.47
C GLU A 46 3.56 6.48 -4.47
N ASP A 47 3.03 5.46 -5.14
CA ASP A 47 1.93 5.61 -6.11
C ASP A 47 0.62 6.04 -5.43
N LEU A 48 0.47 5.78 -4.12
CA LEU A 48 -0.74 6.05 -3.36
C LEU A 48 -1.17 7.51 -3.40
N MET A 49 -0.25 8.47 -3.59
CA MET A 49 -0.59 9.89 -3.67
C MET A 49 -1.50 10.22 -4.88
N GLY A 50 -1.43 9.43 -5.95
CA GLY A 50 -2.20 9.64 -7.18
C GLY A 50 -3.46 8.79 -7.28
N VAL A 51 -3.75 7.93 -6.29
CA VAL A 51 -4.85 6.97 -6.37
C VAL A 51 -6.18 7.63 -6.05
N ASP A 52 -7.11 7.56 -7.00
CA ASP A 52 -8.51 7.95 -6.85
C ASP A 52 -9.46 6.77 -7.14
N THR A 53 -10.77 7.01 -7.05
CA THR A 53 -11.77 5.97 -7.32
C THR A 53 -11.71 5.44 -8.75
N ALA A 54 -11.34 6.25 -9.74
CA ALA A 54 -11.26 5.82 -11.14
C ALA A 54 -10.05 4.91 -11.37
N VAL A 55 -8.93 5.19 -10.71
CA VAL A 55 -7.74 4.32 -10.71
C VAL A 55 -8.10 2.97 -10.09
N LEU A 56 -8.75 2.96 -8.92
CA LEU A 56 -9.13 1.71 -8.24
C LEU A 56 -10.11 0.86 -9.08
N GLU A 57 -11.05 1.50 -9.77
CA GLU A 57 -11.98 0.80 -10.67
C GLU A 57 -11.22 0.14 -11.83
N ARG A 58 -10.26 0.83 -12.45
CA ARG A 58 -9.42 0.26 -13.52
C ARG A 58 -8.53 -0.89 -13.04
N LEU A 59 -8.17 -0.91 -11.76
CA LEU A 59 -7.42 -2.01 -11.14
C LEU A 59 -8.31 -3.22 -10.80
N GLY A 60 -9.62 -3.15 -11.01
CA GLY A 60 -10.55 -4.24 -10.75
C GLY A 60 -11.22 -4.19 -9.37
N ILE A 61 -11.09 -3.09 -8.63
CA ILE A 61 -11.87 -2.88 -7.39
C ILE A 61 -13.24 -2.32 -7.78
N GLU A 62 -14.18 -3.22 -8.08
CA GLU A 62 -15.47 -2.86 -8.70
C GLU A 62 -16.52 -2.32 -7.71
N ASP A 63 -16.44 -2.68 -6.44
CA ASP A 63 -17.40 -2.21 -5.42
C ASP A 63 -17.14 -0.72 -5.07
N PRO A 64 -18.10 0.20 -5.34
CA PRO A 64 -17.95 1.62 -5.03
C PRO A 64 -17.72 1.91 -3.54
N ALA A 65 -18.32 1.14 -2.63
CA ALA A 65 -18.15 1.31 -1.20
C ALA A 65 -16.72 0.91 -0.77
N VAL A 66 -16.19 -0.17 -1.33
CA VAL A 66 -14.79 -0.58 -1.10
C VAL A 66 -13.83 0.47 -1.65
N ARG A 67 -14.06 0.98 -2.86
CA ARG A 67 -13.23 2.06 -3.43
C ARG A 67 -13.20 3.30 -2.55
N LEU A 68 -14.35 3.72 -2.02
CA LEU A 68 -14.43 4.87 -1.12
C LEU A 68 -13.60 4.65 0.14
N LYS A 69 -13.77 3.50 0.80
CA LYS A 69 -12.99 3.10 1.98
C LYS A 69 -11.49 3.10 1.72
N VAL A 70 -11.05 2.60 0.56
CA VAL A 70 -9.63 2.59 0.19
C VAL A 70 -9.11 4.02 -0.01
N VAL A 71 -9.81 4.88 -0.74
CA VAL A 71 -9.41 6.29 -0.92
C VAL A 71 -9.35 7.04 0.41
N GLU A 72 -10.31 6.82 1.30
CA GLU A 72 -10.30 7.39 2.66
C GLU A 72 -9.13 6.86 3.48
N GLY A 73 -8.83 5.57 3.39
CA GLY A 73 -7.70 4.95 4.05
C GLY A 73 -6.35 5.46 3.55
N ILE A 74 -6.20 5.67 2.24
CA ILE A 74 -5.02 6.32 1.65
C ILE A 74 -4.82 7.72 2.24
N ARG A 75 -5.89 8.53 2.28
CA ARG A 75 -5.84 9.88 2.86
C ARG A 75 -5.48 9.85 4.34
N SER A 76 -6.03 8.91 5.10
CA SER A 76 -5.73 8.71 6.51
C SER A 76 -4.27 8.29 6.72
N TYR A 77 -3.79 7.34 5.92
CA TYR A 77 -2.41 6.86 5.94
C TYR A 77 -1.41 7.98 5.67
N MET A 78 -1.62 8.74 4.60
CA MET A 78 -0.75 9.86 4.23
C MET A 78 -0.70 10.97 5.28
N ARG A 79 -1.83 11.22 5.98
CA ARG A 79 -1.88 12.21 7.07
C ARG A 79 -1.09 11.77 8.29
N ASN A 80 -1.07 10.47 8.59
CA ASN A 80 -0.45 9.91 9.79
C ASN A 80 1.00 9.46 9.56
N LYS A 81 1.48 9.46 8.30
CA LYS A 81 2.85 9.09 7.98
C LYS A 81 3.80 10.19 8.47
N PRO A 82 4.71 9.93 9.43
CA PRO A 82 5.72 10.90 9.82
C PRO A 82 6.61 11.16 8.61
N TYR A 83 6.65 12.44 8.17
CA TYR A 83 7.35 13.00 7.02
C TYR A 83 8.36 12.07 6.33
N MET A 84 8.06 11.72 5.08
CA MET A 84 9.08 11.40 4.06
C MET A 84 9.87 12.66 3.70
#